data_AF-A0A821HIQ4-F1
#
_entry.id   AF-A0A821HIQ4-F1
#
_cell.length_a   1.000
_cell.length_b   1.000
_cell.length_c   1.000
_cell.angle_alpha   90.00
_cell.angle_beta   90.00
_cell.angle_gamma   90.00
#
_symmetry.space_group_name_H-M   'P 1'
#
loop_
_entity.id
_entity.type
_entity.pdbx_description
1 polymer ?
#
loop_
_entity_poly.entity_id
_entity_poly.type
_entity_poly.pdbx_seq_one_letter_code
_entity_poly.pdbx_strand_id
1 'polypeptide(L)'
;LKAHDHSHPQSTEIYAKIDRLKSKAIENGFIFDSSWITRSINENETIESVLCGHSELLVIALNLIQEPAPKFIQVVKNLRV
;
A
#
# COMPACT_ATOMS: atom_id res chain seq x y z
N LEU A 1 0.74 10.73 -3.71
CA LEU A 1 1.55 10.23 -2.57
C LEU A 1 2.78 9.56 -3.15
N LYS A 2 3.96 9.86 -2.62
CA LYS A 2 5.19 9.13 -2.98
C LYS A 2 5.18 7.76 -2.28
N ALA A 3 6.07 6.85 -2.67
CA ALA A 3 6.24 5.62 -1.89
C ALA A 3 6.74 5.97 -0.48
N HIS A 4 6.19 5.32 0.54
CA HIS A 4 6.48 5.57 1.96
C HIS A 4 6.23 7.03 2.39
N ASP A 5 5.21 7.67 1.78
CA ASP A 5 4.88 9.07 2.05
C ASP A 5 4.09 9.23 3.36
N HIS A 6 4.81 9.69 4.39
CA HIS A 6 4.22 10.03 5.68
C HIS A 6 3.90 11.52 5.84
N SER A 7 4.15 12.35 4.82
CA SER A 7 3.96 13.80 4.90
C SER A 7 2.51 14.24 4.69
N HIS A 8 1.66 13.35 4.18
CA HIS A 8 0.26 13.64 3.92
C HIS A 8 -0.52 13.91 5.22
N PRO A 9 -1.43 14.91 5.28
CA PRO A 9 -2.21 15.20 6.48
C PRO A 9 -3.00 14.01 7.02
N GLN A 10 -3.47 13.13 6.13
CA GLN A 10 -4.19 11.91 6.48
C GLN A 10 -3.31 10.65 6.56
N SER A 11 -1.99 10.79 6.66
CA SER A 11 -1.04 9.66 6.67
C SER A 11 -1.46 8.56 7.66
N THR A 12 -1.74 8.92 8.91
CA THR A 12 -2.18 7.96 9.94
C THR A 12 -3.42 7.16 9.52
N GLU A 13 -4.42 7.81 8.92
CA GLU A 13 -5.65 7.14 8.46
C GLU A 13 -5.38 6.22 7.27
N ILE A 14 -4.53 6.66 6.33
CA ILE A 14 -4.13 5.90 5.15
C ILE A 14 -3.46 4.60 5.59
N TYR A 15 -2.45 4.66 6.46
CA TYR A 15 -1.75 3.48 6.94
C TYR A 15 -2.66 2.57 7.77
N ALA A 16 -3.52 3.12 8.63
CA ALA A 16 -4.52 2.32 9.34
C ALA A 16 -5.51 1.62 8.40
N LYS A 17 -5.89 2.25 7.28
CA LYS A 17 -6.74 1.62 6.26
C LYS A 17 -6.01 0.50 5.53
N ILE A 18 -4.74 0.68 5.21
CA ILE A 18 -3.89 -0.37 4.61
C ILE A 18 -3.78 -1.55 5.56
N ASP A 19 -3.53 -1.33 6.85
CA ASP A 19 -3.44 -2.41 7.83
C ASP A 19 -4.74 -3.21 7.92
N ARG A 20 -5.90 -2.55 7.91
CA ARG A 20 -7.20 -3.24 7.89
C ARG A 20 -7.40 -4.05 6.61
N LEU A 21 -7.06 -3.49 5.45
CA LEU A 21 -7.18 -4.18 4.16
C LEU A 21 -6.27 -5.39 4.10
N LYS A 22 -5.04 -5.24 4.59
CA LYS A 22 -4.05 -6.29 4.72
C LYS A 22 -4.53 -7.43 5.61
N SER A 23 -4.95 -7.14 6.84
CA SER A 23 -5.44 -8.17 7.76
C SER A 23 -6.59 -8.96 7.13
N LYS A 24 -7.55 -8.26 6.51
CA LYS A 24 -8.64 -8.90 5.79
C LYS A 24 -8.15 -9.74 4.61
N ALA A 25 -7.17 -9.27 3.84
CA ALA A 25 -6.61 -10.04 2.72
C ALA A 25 -5.94 -11.33 3.21
N ILE A 26 -5.15 -11.26 4.29
CA ILE A 26 -4.47 -12.41 4.91
C ILE A 26 -5.50 -13.41 5.45
N GLU A 27 -6.55 -12.95 6.13
CA GLU A 27 -7.67 -13.78 6.59
C GLU A 27 -8.35 -14.53 5.43
N ASN A 28 -8.31 -13.98 4.22
CA ASN A 28 -8.84 -14.59 3.00
C ASN A 28 -7.77 -15.37 2.19
N GLY A 29 -6.59 -15.62 2.76
CA GLY A 29 -5.54 -16.45 2.17
C GLY A 29 -4.54 -15.73 1.27
N PHE A 30 -4.49 -14.38 1.31
CA PHE A 30 -3.46 -13.63 0.60
C PHE A 30 -2.07 -13.85 1.22
N ILE A 31 -1.07 -14.07 0.35
CA ILE A 31 0.33 -14.19 0.71
C ILE A 31 1.11 -13.12 -0.07
N PHE A 32 1.99 -12.39 0.60
CA PHE A 32 2.83 -11.39 -0.04
C PHE A 32 3.82 -12.03 -1.01
N ASP A 33 3.94 -11.45 -2.21
CA ASP A 33 4.92 -11.86 -3.22
C ASP A 33 6.13 -10.92 -3.22
N SER A 34 7.31 -11.47 -2.94
CA SER A 34 8.58 -10.74 -2.93
C SER A 34 9.40 -10.88 -4.20
N SER A 35 8.91 -11.61 -5.22
CA SER A 35 9.65 -11.91 -6.45
C SER A 35 10.14 -10.66 -7.21
N TRP A 36 9.48 -9.52 -7.00
CA TRP A 36 9.77 -8.25 -7.67
C TRP A 36 10.52 -7.23 -6.80
N ILE A 37 10.91 -7.62 -5.57
CA ILE A 37 11.73 -6.77 -4.71
C ILE A 37 13.20 -6.97 -5.12
N THR A 38 13.72 -6.05 -5.94
CA THR A 38 15.07 -6.14 -6.51
C THR A 38 16.17 -5.62 -5.59
N ARG A 39 15.81 -4.82 -4.57
CA ARG A 39 16.74 -4.33 -3.55
C ARG A 39 16.76 -5.24 -2.33
N SER A 40 17.90 -5.30 -1.66
CA SER A 40 17.97 -5.94 -0.34
C SER A 40 17.03 -5.23 0.64
N ILE A 41 16.27 -6.02 1.38
CA ILE A 41 15.43 -5.59 2.49
C ILE A 41 16.34 -5.51 3.72
N ASN A 42 16.33 -4.36 4.42
CA ASN A 42 17.15 -4.20 5.63
C ASN A 42 16.60 -5.06 6.78
N GLU A 43 17.41 -5.30 7.82
CA GLU A 43 17.00 -6.08 9.00
C GLU A 43 15.75 -5.52 9.70
N ASN A 44 15.52 -4.21 9.58
CA ASN A 44 14.37 -3.52 10.16
C ASN A 44 13.15 -3.47 9.22
N GLU A 45 13.26 -3.98 8.00
CA GLU A 45 12.19 -3.99 7.00
C GLU A 45 11.67 -5.42 6.82
N THR A 46 10.36 -5.56 6.59
CA THR A 46 9.74 -6.82 6.19
C THR A 46 9.21 -6.68 4.76
N ILE A 47 9.03 -7.81 4.06
CA ILE A 47 8.37 -7.82 2.74
C ILE A 47 7.04 -7.06 2.81
N GLU A 48 6.27 -7.32 3.86
CA GLU A 48 5.02 -6.63 4.16
C GLU A 48 5.21 -5.11 4.30
N SER A 49 6.16 -4.64 5.11
CA SER A 49 6.36 -3.21 5.33
C SER A 49 6.78 -2.47 4.06
N VAL A 50 7.60 -3.12 3.22
CA VAL A 50 8.04 -2.58 1.93
C VAL A 50 6.86 -2.49 0.95
N LEU A 51 6.10 -3.58 0.81
CA LEU A 51 4.99 -3.64 -0.15
C LEU A 51 3.84 -2.71 0.27
N CYS A 52 3.51 -2.65 1.56
CA CYS A 52 2.48 -1.74 2.09
C CYS A 52 2.85 -0.26 1.97
N GLY A 53 4.13 0.07 1.77
CA GLY A 53 4.61 1.42 1.50
C GLY A 53 4.49 1.86 0.04
N HIS A 54 4.02 1.00 -0.87
CA HIS A 54 3.87 1.36 -2.28
C HIS A 54 2.88 2.50 -2.50
N SER A 55 3.26 3.45 -3.37
CA SER A 55 2.45 4.63 -3.72
C SER A 55 1.03 4.27 -4.18
N GLU A 56 0.86 3.15 -4.86
CA GLU A 56 -0.42 2.67 -5.38
C GLU A 56 -1.35 2.30 -4.24
N LEU A 57 -0.85 1.55 -3.25
CA LEU A 57 -1.64 1.17 -2.08
C LEU A 57 -2.01 2.39 -1.25
N LEU A 58 -1.09 3.36 -1.10
CA LEU A 58 -1.37 4.62 -0.42
C LEU A 58 -2.50 5.40 -1.12
N VAL A 59 -2.48 5.48 -2.46
CA VAL A 59 -3.52 6.15 -3.24
C VAL A 59 -4.86 5.41 -3.17
N ILE A 60 -4.86 4.08 -3.26
CA ILE A 60 -6.07 3.26 -3.13
C ILE A 60 -6.68 3.45 -1.74
N ALA A 61 -5.87 3.37 -0.68
CA ALA A 61 -6.33 3.55 0.69
C ALA A 61 -6.90 4.95 0.92
N LEU A 62 -6.23 6.01 0.44
CA LEU A 62 -6.74 7.37 0.50
C LEU A 62 -8.09 7.51 -0.23
N ASN A 63 -8.20 6.95 -1.44
CA ASN A 63 -9.44 7.03 -2.21
C ASN A 63 -10.60 6.32 -1.48
N LEU A 64 -10.35 5.14 -0.91
CA LEU A 64 -11.34 4.39 -0.12
C LEU A 64 -11.73 5.06 1.21
N ILE A 65 -10.89 5.97 1.73
CA ILE A 65 -11.21 6.80 2.89
C ILE A 65 -12.11 7.96 2.48
N GLN A 66 -11.77 8.65 1.38
CA GLN A 66 -12.48 9.86 0.94
C GLN A 66 -13.82 9.55 0.26
N GLU A 67 -13.90 8.48 -0.52
CA GLU A 67 -15.13 8.06 -1.20
C GLU A 67 -15.42 6.59 -0.88
N PRO A 68 -16.28 6.29 0.12
CA PRO A 68 -16.61 4.92 0.49
C PRO A 68 -17.60 4.25 -0.49
N ALA A 69 -18.15 4.98 -1.46
CA ALA A 69 -19.06 4.45 -2.45
C ALA A 69 -18.31 3.59 -3.49
N PRO A 70 -18.90 2.49 -3.98
CA PRO A 70 -18.27 1.64 -4.98
C PRO A 70 -18.09 2.41 -6.29
N LYS A 71 -16.85 2.83 -6.55
CA LYS A 71 -16.43 3.55 -7.76
C LYS A 71 -15.23 2.84 -8.36
N PHE A 72 -15.12 2.91 -9.67
CA PHE A 72 -13.96 2.39 -10.38
C PHE A 72 -12.73 3.23 -10.04
N ILE A 73 -11.66 2.59 -9.56
CA ILE A 73 -10.38 3.23 -9.26
C ILE A 73 -9.36 2.71 -10.28
N GLN A 74 -8.74 3.63 -11.03
CA GLN A 74 -7.62 3.31 -11.91
C GLN A 74 -6.33 3.86 -11.31
N VAL A 75 -5.35 2.99 -11.09
CA VAL A 75 -4.01 3.37 -10.64
C VAL A 75 -3.01 2.98 -11.72
N VAL A 76 -2.22 3.95 -12.18
CA VAL A 76 -1.19 3.75 -13.21
C VAL A 76 0.15 4.16 -12.63
N LYS A 77 1.14 3.27 -12.71
CA LYS A 77 2.52 3.56 -12.32
C LYS A 77 3.34 3.83 -13.57
N ASN A 78 3.96 5.01 -13.64
CA ASN A 78 4.90 5.35 -14.71
C ASN A 78 6.30 4.84 -14.35
N LEU A 79 6.49 3.52 -14.41
CA LEU A 79 7.80 2.91 -14.24
C LEU A 79 8.66 3.23 -15.46
N ARG A 80 9.88 3.74 -15.22
CA ARG A 80 10.94 3.80 -16.23
C ARG A 80 12.01 2.80 -15.80
N VAL A 81 12.41 1.92 -16.71
CA VAL A 81 13.48 0.93 -16.53
C VAL A 81 14.79 1.53 -17.03
#